data_AF-A0A7V3P1Q2-F1
#
_entry.id   AF-A0A7V3P1Q2-F1
#
_cell.length_a   1.000
_cell.length_b   1.000
_cell.length_c   1.000
_cell.angle_alpha   90.00
_cell.angle_beta   90.00
_cell.angle_gamma   90.00
#
_symmetry.space_group_name_H-M   'P 1'
#
loop_
_entity.id
_entity.type
_entity.pdbx_description
1 polymer ?
#
loop_
_entity_poly.entity_id
_entity_poly.type
_entity_poly.pdbx_seq_one_letter_code
_entity_poly.pdbx_strand_id
1 'polypeptide(L)'
;MISFWHWISAPRHGWQLTAFIFGALAIGCGVLALLASTTPRYRKTLVAAVTFLAGLYYAIEFLIPPSLWPLDPPRNPFSEVQPLVGTLTQIIWSFALFLGVWNLFLIHGRAVAKRSRGWYNSAAFFISFFAIMGAGLLKDYAHGPVAKVSQSVFTILFSGFLTSLDATMFSLIAFYIVSAAYRAFRVKSLEAGLMMAAAGIIMLALVPVGAEITNWLPSTGFLSALRVERMGYWLLTSPNMAAQRAIAFGIAVGGLAMGLRIWLSLERGNFFDRQL
;
A
#
# COMPACT_ATOMS: atom_id res chain seq x y z
N MET A 1 3.93 -38.00 4.19
CA MET A 1 4.79 -37.65 3.04
C MET A 1 4.96 -36.14 3.05
N ILE A 2 6.20 -35.63 3.05
CA ILE A 2 6.45 -34.18 2.92
C ILE A 2 5.99 -33.78 1.51
N SER A 3 5.06 -32.83 1.40
CA SER A 3 4.61 -32.35 0.09
C SER A 3 5.79 -31.71 -0.65
N PHE A 4 5.86 -31.90 -1.97
CA PHE A 4 6.92 -31.34 -2.82
C PHE A 4 7.12 -29.84 -2.59
N TRP A 5 6.01 -29.11 -2.37
CA TRP A 5 6.00 -27.68 -2.07
C TRP A 5 6.69 -27.35 -0.75
N HIS A 6 6.47 -28.16 0.29
CA HIS A 6 7.13 -27.97 1.57
C HIS A 6 8.64 -28.26 1.50
N TRP A 7 9.06 -29.21 0.67
CA TRP A 7 10.48 -29.49 0.44
C TRP A 7 11.21 -28.33 -0.27
N ILE A 8 10.54 -27.62 -1.17
CA ILE A 8 11.08 -26.42 -1.83
C ILE A 8 11.18 -25.25 -0.85
N SER A 9 10.15 -25.03 -0.03
CA SER A 9 10.08 -23.86 0.87
C SER A 9 10.77 -24.06 2.21
N ALA A 10 11.27 -25.26 2.53
CA ALA A 10 11.92 -25.54 3.80
C ALA A 10 13.21 -24.71 3.96
N PRO A 11 13.46 -24.11 5.14
CA PRO A 11 14.69 -23.38 5.41
C PRO A 11 15.90 -24.32 5.30
N ARG A 12 16.91 -23.92 4.54
CA ARG A 12 18.16 -24.67 4.34
C ARG A 12 19.34 -23.87 4.86
N HIS A 13 20.37 -24.57 5.34
CA HIS A 13 21.57 -23.96 5.91
C HIS A 13 22.85 -24.53 5.28
N GLY A 14 23.95 -23.79 5.39
CA GLY A 14 25.27 -24.22 4.89
C GLY A 14 25.33 -24.34 3.36
N TRP A 15 26.02 -25.36 2.87
CA TRP A 15 26.27 -25.56 1.43
C TRP A 15 24.99 -25.81 0.62
N GLN A 16 23.95 -26.37 1.24
CA GLN A 16 22.69 -26.65 0.56
C GLN A 16 21.96 -25.36 0.17
N LEU A 17 22.08 -24.32 1.01
CA LEU A 17 21.52 -23.02 0.72
C LEU A 17 22.24 -22.36 -0.46
N THR A 18 23.58 -22.38 -0.45
CA THR A 18 24.37 -21.77 -1.54
C THR A 18 24.10 -22.50 -2.86
N ALA A 19 24.09 -23.83 -2.86
CA ALA A 19 23.74 -24.63 -4.04
C ALA A 19 22.33 -24.29 -4.56
N PHE A 20 21.36 -24.09 -3.67
CA PHE A 20 19.99 -23.72 -4.06
C PHE A 20 19.91 -22.30 -4.63
N ILE A 21 20.65 -21.34 -4.07
CA ILE A 21 20.73 -19.96 -4.58
C ILE A 21 21.34 -19.95 -5.99
N PHE A 22 22.48 -20.62 -6.18
CA PHE A 22 23.13 -20.71 -7.49
C PHE A 22 22.26 -21.47 -8.50
N GLY A 23 21.59 -22.54 -8.08
CA GLY A 23 20.64 -23.27 -8.91
C GLY A 23 19.45 -22.39 -9.33
N ALA A 24 18.84 -21.66 -8.39
CA ALA A 24 17.74 -20.75 -8.66
C ALA A 24 18.16 -19.60 -9.59
N LEU A 25 19.36 -19.04 -9.40
CA LEU A 25 19.93 -18.02 -10.30
C LEU A 25 20.17 -18.57 -11.70
N ALA A 26 20.76 -19.77 -11.82
CA ALA A 26 21.00 -20.41 -13.11
C ALA A 26 19.68 -20.68 -13.85
N ILE A 27 18.67 -21.20 -13.15
CA ILE A 27 17.33 -21.42 -13.69
C ILE A 27 16.71 -20.08 -14.10
N GLY A 28 16.77 -19.07 -13.24
CA GLY A 28 16.25 -17.73 -13.52
C GLY A 28 16.88 -17.09 -14.76
N CYS A 29 18.22 -17.11 -14.86
CA CYS A 29 18.96 -16.66 -16.03
C CYS A 29 18.62 -17.46 -17.28
N GLY A 30 18.47 -18.78 -17.16
CA GLY A 30 18.04 -19.65 -18.25
C GLY A 30 16.64 -19.30 -18.75
N VAL A 31 15.68 -19.09 -17.84
CA VAL A 31 14.32 -18.65 -18.19
C VAL A 31 14.34 -17.27 -18.84
N LEU A 32 15.12 -16.32 -18.33
CA LEU A 32 15.26 -14.99 -18.93
C LEU A 32 15.90 -15.04 -20.31
N ALA A 33 16.93 -15.87 -20.51
CA ALA A 33 17.57 -16.06 -21.81
C ALA A 33 16.63 -16.73 -22.82
N LEU A 34 15.83 -17.70 -22.37
CA LEU A 34 14.80 -18.35 -23.18
C LEU A 34 13.68 -17.39 -23.55
N LEU A 35 13.23 -16.55 -22.61
CA LEU A 35 12.29 -15.48 -22.89
C LEU A 35 12.86 -14.42 -23.83
N ALA A 36 14.14 -14.07 -23.69
CA ALA A 36 14.81 -13.07 -24.53
C ALA A 36 15.01 -13.57 -25.96
N SER A 37 15.31 -14.86 -26.14
CA SER A 37 15.43 -15.51 -27.46
C SER A 37 14.08 -15.78 -28.12
N THR A 38 12.98 -15.75 -27.36
CA THR A 38 11.63 -15.87 -27.91
C THR A 38 11.25 -14.61 -28.70
N THR A 39 10.73 -14.80 -29.91
CA THR A 39 10.22 -13.70 -30.77
C THR A 39 9.27 -12.75 -30.00
N PRO A 40 9.36 -11.41 -30.23
CA PRO A 40 8.65 -10.41 -29.41
C PRO A 40 7.14 -10.60 -29.28
N ARG A 41 6.49 -11.16 -30.31
CA ARG A 41 5.05 -11.44 -30.31
C ARG A 41 4.67 -12.48 -29.24
N TYR A 42 5.35 -13.63 -29.23
CA TYR A 42 5.07 -14.70 -28.27
C TYR A 42 5.56 -14.36 -26.87
N ARG A 43 6.67 -13.62 -26.75
CA ARG A 43 7.16 -13.15 -25.44
C ARG A 43 6.11 -12.32 -24.70
N LYS A 44 5.44 -11.39 -25.39
CA LYS A 44 4.36 -10.58 -24.81
C LYS A 44 3.19 -11.46 -24.33
N THR A 45 2.71 -12.38 -25.17
CA THR A 45 1.61 -13.28 -24.82
C THR A 45 1.98 -14.20 -23.67
N LEU A 46 3.21 -14.72 -23.64
CA LEU A 46 3.69 -15.61 -22.59
C LEU A 46 3.79 -14.87 -21.25
N VAL A 47 4.37 -13.67 -21.23
CA VAL A 47 4.43 -12.83 -20.00
C VAL A 47 3.02 -12.48 -19.51
N ALA A 48 2.11 -12.12 -20.42
CA ALA A 48 0.72 -11.83 -20.07
C ALA A 48 0.01 -13.07 -19.50
N ALA A 49 0.16 -14.23 -20.12
CA ALA A 49 -0.43 -15.48 -19.64
C ALA A 49 0.11 -15.88 -18.26
N VAL A 50 1.43 -15.81 -18.04
CA VAL A 50 2.05 -16.16 -16.76
C VAL A 50 1.60 -15.21 -15.65
N THR A 51 1.57 -13.91 -15.91
CA THR A 51 1.11 -12.92 -14.92
C THR A 51 -0.39 -13.03 -14.62
N PHE A 52 -1.20 -13.34 -15.63
CA PHE A 52 -2.63 -13.65 -15.44
C PHE A 52 -2.85 -14.88 -14.56
N LEU A 53 -2.19 -16.00 -14.88
CA LEU A 53 -2.31 -17.25 -14.13
C LEU A 53 -1.83 -17.09 -12.69
N ALA A 54 -0.75 -16.34 -12.47
CA ALA A 54 -0.25 -16.04 -11.13
C ALA A 54 -1.26 -15.22 -10.29
N GLY A 55 -1.95 -14.23 -10.89
CA GLY A 55 -3.00 -13.48 -10.21
C GLY A 55 -4.29 -14.29 -10.00
N LEU A 56 -4.66 -15.11 -10.97
CA LEU A 56 -5.84 -15.98 -10.93
C LEU A 56 -5.78 -16.97 -9.76
N TYR A 57 -4.58 -17.41 -9.38
CA TYR A 57 -4.38 -18.30 -8.23
C TYR A 57 -5.07 -17.79 -6.95
N TYR A 58 -4.87 -16.52 -6.57
CA TYR A 58 -5.47 -15.97 -5.35
C TYR A 58 -6.99 -15.87 -5.45
N ALA A 59 -7.52 -15.55 -6.64
CA ALA A 59 -8.96 -15.54 -6.85
C ALA A 59 -9.56 -16.94 -6.68
N ILE A 60 -8.94 -17.97 -7.27
CA ILE A 60 -9.39 -19.37 -7.13
C ILE A 60 -9.26 -19.86 -5.69
N GLU A 61 -8.15 -19.56 -5.02
CA GLU A 61 -7.92 -19.97 -3.63
C GLU A 61 -8.94 -19.34 -2.68
N PHE A 62 -9.29 -18.06 -2.91
CA PHE A 62 -10.22 -17.30 -2.08
C PHE A 62 -11.70 -17.58 -2.38
N LEU A 63 -12.10 -17.71 -3.65
CA LEU A 63 -13.51 -17.87 -4.03
C LEU A 63 -14.05 -19.29 -3.82
N ILE A 64 -13.20 -20.31 -3.88
CA ILE A 64 -13.68 -21.70 -3.77
C ILE A 64 -13.71 -22.10 -2.27
N PRO A 65 -14.89 -22.44 -1.70
CA PRO A 65 -15.01 -22.77 -0.28
C PRO A 65 -14.47 -24.17 0.09
N PRO A 66 -13.76 -24.33 1.24
CA PRO A 66 -13.13 -25.58 1.72
C PRO A 66 -14.01 -26.83 1.74
N SER A 67 -15.33 -26.64 1.76
CA SER A 67 -16.34 -27.71 1.79
C SER A 67 -16.56 -28.40 0.44
N LEU A 68 -16.11 -27.81 -0.68
CA LEU A 68 -16.29 -28.42 -2.01
C LEU A 68 -15.35 -29.58 -2.28
N TRP A 69 -14.27 -29.70 -1.51
CA TRP A 69 -13.29 -30.76 -1.69
C TRP A 69 -13.54 -31.88 -0.66
N PRO A 70 -13.61 -33.14 -1.10
CA PRO A 70 -13.76 -34.29 -0.21
C PRO A 70 -12.42 -34.62 0.46
N LEU A 71 -11.94 -33.71 1.31
CA LEU A 71 -10.70 -33.85 2.07
C LEU A 71 -11.04 -33.73 3.57
N ASP A 72 -10.44 -34.60 4.39
CA ASP A 72 -10.57 -34.55 5.85
C ASP A 72 -9.22 -34.17 6.47
N PRO A 73 -9.09 -33.02 7.17
CA PRO A 73 -10.11 -31.98 7.36
C PRO A 73 -10.40 -31.18 6.08
N PRO A 74 -11.60 -30.56 5.94
CA PRO A 74 -11.97 -29.74 4.78
C PRO A 74 -10.95 -28.63 4.54
N ARG A 75 -10.26 -28.71 3.41
CA ARG A 75 -9.18 -27.79 3.03
C ARG A 75 -9.18 -27.58 1.53
N ASN A 76 -8.83 -26.36 1.11
CA ASN A 76 -8.60 -26.08 -0.30
C ASN A 76 -7.23 -26.67 -0.69
N PRO A 77 -7.15 -27.57 -1.69
CA PRO A 77 -5.87 -28.14 -2.14
C PRO A 77 -4.89 -27.08 -2.65
N PHE A 78 -5.38 -25.92 -3.12
CA PHE A 78 -4.52 -24.82 -3.54
C PHE A 78 -3.79 -24.16 -2.37
N SER A 79 -4.33 -24.23 -1.14
CA SER A 79 -3.71 -23.60 0.03
C SER A 79 -2.32 -24.16 0.37
N GLU A 80 -1.94 -25.35 -0.10
CA GLU A 80 -0.58 -25.88 0.07
C GLU A 80 0.47 -25.07 -0.70
N VAL A 81 0.09 -24.40 -1.79
CA VAL A 81 0.99 -23.58 -2.62
C VAL A 81 1.00 -22.11 -2.17
N GLN A 82 0.06 -21.72 -1.28
CA GLN A 82 -0.09 -20.35 -0.80
C GLN A 82 1.19 -19.77 -0.16
N PRO A 83 1.98 -20.52 0.65
CA PRO A 83 3.23 -20.01 1.21
C PRO A 83 4.27 -19.66 0.13
N LEU A 84 4.35 -20.49 -0.93
CA LEU A 84 5.26 -20.26 -2.05
C LEU A 84 4.85 -19.01 -2.84
N VAL A 85 3.57 -18.91 -3.22
CA VAL A 85 3.05 -17.73 -3.94
C VAL A 85 3.17 -16.47 -3.10
N GLY A 86 2.91 -16.56 -1.78
CA GLY A 86 3.10 -15.47 -0.84
C GLY A 86 4.55 -14.98 -0.78
N THR A 87 5.51 -15.91 -0.72
CA THR A 87 6.95 -15.57 -0.74
C THR A 87 7.35 -14.91 -2.05
N LEU A 88 6.91 -15.45 -3.19
CA LEU A 88 7.16 -14.83 -4.50
C LEU A 88 6.56 -13.42 -4.60
N THR A 89 5.34 -13.25 -4.10
CA THR A 89 4.66 -11.95 -4.04
C THR A 89 5.43 -10.97 -3.17
N GLN A 90 5.92 -11.39 -2.01
CA GLN A 90 6.75 -10.56 -1.13
C GLN A 90 8.08 -10.16 -1.78
N ILE A 91 8.71 -11.06 -2.53
CA ILE A 91 9.91 -10.75 -3.32
C ILE A 91 9.58 -9.66 -4.36
N ILE A 92 8.48 -9.80 -5.10
CA ILE A 92 8.03 -8.81 -6.08
C ILE A 92 7.77 -7.45 -5.40
N TRP A 93 7.09 -7.42 -4.25
CA TRP A 93 6.87 -6.19 -3.47
C TRP A 93 8.17 -5.53 -3.00
N SER A 94 9.16 -6.33 -2.62
CA SER A 94 10.49 -5.83 -2.22
C SER A 94 11.19 -5.14 -3.40
N PHE A 95 11.14 -5.74 -4.60
CA PHE A 95 11.66 -5.09 -5.82
C PHE A 95 10.86 -3.86 -6.22
N ALA A 96 9.53 -3.88 -6.08
CA ALA A 96 8.67 -2.75 -6.39
C ALA A 96 8.99 -1.54 -5.49
N LEU A 97 9.16 -1.78 -4.19
CA LEU A 97 9.60 -0.76 -3.24
C LEU A 97 10.97 -0.20 -3.63
N PHE A 98 11.92 -1.07 -3.97
CA PHE A 98 13.25 -0.65 -4.41
C PHE A 98 13.18 0.22 -5.67
N LEU A 99 12.39 -0.17 -6.69
CA LEU A 99 12.18 0.62 -7.89
C LEU A 99 11.53 1.97 -7.59
N GLY A 100 10.60 2.03 -6.63
CA GLY A 100 9.99 3.26 -6.17
C GLY A 100 11.01 4.23 -5.58
N VAL A 101 11.85 3.75 -4.66
CA VAL A 101 12.94 4.54 -4.07
C VAL A 101 13.95 4.96 -5.13
N TRP A 102 14.36 4.04 -6.01
CA TRP A 102 15.29 4.32 -7.10
C TRP A 102 14.77 5.41 -8.04
N ASN A 103 13.48 5.36 -8.39
CA ASN A 103 12.86 6.38 -9.22
C ASN A 103 12.89 7.76 -8.57
N LEU A 104 12.58 7.87 -7.27
CA LEU A 104 12.71 9.12 -6.52
C LEU A 104 14.15 9.63 -6.52
N PHE A 105 15.11 8.75 -6.29
CA PHE A 105 16.55 9.07 -6.33
C PHE A 105 16.98 9.59 -7.70
N LEU A 106 16.49 9.01 -8.80
CA LEU A 106 16.78 9.49 -10.15
C LEU A 106 16.21 10.88 -10.41
N ILE A 107 14.94 11.12 -10.02
CA ILE A 107 14.28 12.41 -10.25
C ILE A 107 14.95 13.51 -9.43
N HIS A 108 15.08 13.30 -8.11
CA HIS A 108 15.70 14.27 -7.22
C HIS A 108 17.21 14.40 -7.46
N GLY A 109 17.90 13.30 -7.78
CA GLY A 109 19.32 13.30 -8.10
C GLY A 109 19.64 14.11 -9.35
N ARG A 110 18.85 13.94 -10.43
CA ARG A 110 18.97 14.78 -11.63
C ARG A 110 18.68 16.24 -11.33
N ALA A 111 17.69 16.54 -10.48
CA ALA A 111 17.35 17.91 -10.10
C ALA A 111 18.49 18.60 -9.34
N VAL A 112 19.14 17.90 -8.41
CA VAL A 112 20.32 18.39 -7.68
C VAL A 112 21.52 18.55 -8.61
N ALA A 113 21.85 17.53 -9.41
CA ALA A 113 23.01 17.54 -10.30
C ALA A 113 22.93 18.66 -11.36
N LYS A 114 21.74 18.91 -11.91
CA LYS A 114 21.52 19.95 -12.92
C LYS A 114 21.15 21.31 -12.31
N ARG A 115 21.09 21.44 -10.98
CA ARG A 115 20.56 22.61 -10.25
C ARG A 115 19.26 23.16 -10.86
N SER A 116 18.33 22.27 -11.18
CA SER A 116 17.05 22.67 -11.75
C SER A 116 16.23 23.51 -10.77
N ARG A 117 15.17 24.18 -11.25
CA ARG A 117 14.25 24.92 -10.38
C ARG A 117 13.74 24.01 -9.25
N GLY A 118 13.89 24.44 -8.00
CA GLY A 118 13.51 23.65 -6.82
C GLY A 118 14.53 22.59 -6.37
N TRP A 119 15.79 22.63 -6.84
CA TRP A 119 16.82 21.67 -6.46
C TRP A 119 17.07 21.60 -4.94
N TYR A 120 16.86 22.69 -4.21
CA TYR A 120 17.03 22.74 -2.75
C TYR A 120 16.07 21.79 -2.03
N ASN A 121 14.83 21.65 -2.50
CA ASN A 121 13.87 20.67 -1.97
C ASN A 121 14.35 19.23 -2.24
N SER A 122 14.98 19.02 -3.40
CA SER A 122 15.55 17.72 -3.76
C SER A 122 16.81 17.40 -2.93
N ALA A 123 17.59 18.42 -2.55
CA ALA A 123 18.71 18.26 -1.63
C ALA A 123 18.21 17.94 -0.20
N ALA A 124 17.16 18.64 0.25
CA ALA A 124 16.51 18.35 1.53
C ALA A 124 16.00 16.91 1.60
N PHE A 125 15.41 16.38 0.52
CA PHE A 125 15.02 14.98 0.42
C PHE A 125 16.19 14.03 0.75
N PHE A 126 17.35 14.18 0.10
CA PHE A 126 18.49 13.30 0.36
C PHE A 126 19.04 13.46 1.78
N ILE A 127 19.15 14.70 2.27
CA ILE A 127 19.64 14.97 3.62
C ILE A 127 18.73 14.28 4.65
N SER A 128 17.41 14.48 4.55
CA SER A 128 16.43 13.86 5.45
C SER A 128 16.42 12.34 5.32
N PHE A 129 16.49 11.80 4.10
CA PHE A 129 16.53 10.35 3.85
C PHE A 129 17.74 9.72 4.55
N PHE A 130 18.95 10.22 4.29
CA PHE A 130 20.17 9.65 4.87
C PHE A 130 20.28 9.92 6.37
N ALA A 131 19.78 11.04 6.88
CA ALA A 131 19.75 11.33 8.31
C ALA A 131 18.85 10.34 9.06
N ILE A 132 17.62 10.11 8.57
CA ILE A 132 16.68 9.16 9.20
C ILE A 132 17.20 7.72 9.07
N MET A 133 17.68 7.33 7.88
CA MET A 133 18.24 6.00 7.65
C MET A 133 19.46 5.74 8.55
N GLY A 134 20.39 6.68 8.62
CA GLY A 134 21.57 6.57 9.47
C GLY A 134 21.21 6.50 10.96
N ALA A 135 20.32 7.37 11.43
CA ALA A 135 19.86 7.36 12.82
C ALA A 135 19.12 6.06 13.17
N GLY A 136 18.28 5.54 12.26
CA GLY A 136 17.57 4.27 12.44
C GLY A 136 18.52 3.07 12.50
N LEU A 137 19.46 2.97 11.57
CA LEU A 137 20.44 1.89 11.56
C LEU A 137 21.35 1.93 12.80
N LEU A 138 21.84 3.10 13.18
CA LEU A 138 22.69 3.23 14.38
C LEU A 138 21.91 2.98 15.67
N LYS A 139 20.63 3.35 15.73
CA LYS A 139 19.74 3.02 16.85
C LYS A 139 19.64 1.49 17.01
N ASP A 140 19.41 0.76 15.93
CA ASP A 140 19.10 -0.67 15.99
C ASP A 140 20.36 -1.56 16.05
N TYR A 141 21.46 -1.15 15.44
CA TYR A 141 22.68 -1.97 15.30
C TYR A 141 23.88 -1.49 16.12
N ALA A 142 23.92 -0.23 16.60
CA ALA A 142 25.00 0.20 17.48
C ALA A 142 24.76 -0.23 18.93
N HIS A 143 25.82 -0.22 19.73
CA HIS A 143 25.75 -0.51 21.16
C HIS A 143 26.30 0.64 21.99
N GLY A 144 25.91 0.70 23.27
CA GLY A 144 26.40 1.70 24.21
C GLY A 144 25.84 3.11 23.98
N PRO A 145 26.62 4.18 24.25
CA PRO A 145 26.13 5.56 24.19
C PRO A 145 25.63 5.99 22.80
N VAL A 146 26.24 5.47 21.73
CA VAL A 146 25.89 5.81 20.34
C VAL A 146 24.46 5.41 20.00
N ALA A 147 24.00 4.24 20.47
CA ALA A 147 22.64 3.77 20.25
C ALA A 147 21.61 4.69 20.92
N LYS A 148 21.88 5.15 22.15
CA LYS A 148 20.99 6.07 22.88
C LYS A 148 20.89 7.43 22.20
N VAL A 149 22.01 7.99 21.74
CA VAL A 149 22.01 9.25 20.99
C VAL A 149 21.24 9.08 19.67
N SER A 150 21.49 7.98 18.95
CA SER A 150 20.83 7.69 17.69
C SER A 150 19.32 7.49 17.84
N GLN A 151 18.86 6.87 18.92
CA GLN A 151 17.44 6.79 19.28
C GLN A 151 16.81 8.18 19.46
N SER A 152 17.47 9.07 20.18
CA SER A 152 16.98 10.45 20.38
C SER A 152 16.93 11.22 19.06
N VAL A 153 18.01 11.13 18.25
CA VAL A 153 18.06 11.75 16.93
C VAL A 153 16.96 11.19 16.02
N PHE A 154 16.78 9.88 15.98
CA PHE A 154 15.71 9.23 15.23
C PHE A 154 14.34 9.73 15.68
N THR A 155 14.10 9.84 16.99
CA THR A 155 12.82 10.33 17.54
C THR A 155 12.54 11.77 17.12
N ILE A 156 13.57 12.64 17.12
CA ILE A 156 13.44 14.02 16.66
C ILE A 156 13.15 14.08 15.16
N LEU A 157 13.91 13.33 14.34
CA LEU A 157 13.73 13.34 12.90
C LEU A 157 12.39 12.71 12.46
N PHE A 158 11.99 11.62 13.11
CA PHE A 158 10.76 10.90 12.78
C PHE A 158 9.53 11.59 13.40
N SER A 159 9.42 11.60 14.73
CA SER A 159 8.23 12.15 15.39
C SER A 159 8.19 13.67 15.37
N GLY A 160 9.36 14.33 15.45
CA GLY A 160 9.45 15.79 15.45
C GLY A 160 9.30 16.39 14.05
N PHE A 161 10.07 15.92 13.07
CA PHE A 161 10.03 16.43 11.70
C PHE A 161 9.01 15.71 10.82
N LEU A 162 9.20 14.42 10.53
CA LEU A 162 8.38 13.70 9.54
C LEU A 162 6.89 13.74 9.91
N THR A 163 6.53 13.30 11.12
CA THR A 163 5.13 13.26 11.57
C THR A 163 4.50 14.66 11.62
N SER A 164 5.23 15.69 12.05
CA SER A 164 4.70 17.05 12.12
C SER A 164 4.51 17.67 10.72
N LEU A 165 5.43 17.40 9.79
CA LEU A 165 5.31 17.84 8.40
C LEU A 165 4.15 17.13 7.70
N ASP A 166 3.98 15.83 7.93
CA ASP A 166 2.84 15.05 7.43
C ASP A 166 1.51 15.59 8.00
N ALA A 167 1.46 15.90 9.30
CA ALA A 167 0.30 16.53 9.92
C ALA A 167 0.01 17.93 9.34
N THR A 168 1.04 18.70 9.01
CA THR A 168 0.90 20.01 8.37
C THR A 168 0.34 19.88 6.95
N MET A 169 0.85 18.94 6.15
CA MET A 169 0.31 18.64 4.83
C MET A 169 -1.15 18.17 4.90
N PHE A 170 -1.45 17.26 5.83
CA PHE A 170 -2.81 16.79 6.05
C PHE A 170 -3.75 17.91 6.48
N SER A 171 -3.32 18.79 7.39
CA SER A 171 -4.09 19.95 7.85
C SER A 171 -4.40 20.93 6.71
N LEU A 172 -3.40 21.25 5.87
CA LEU A 172 -3.61 22.09 4.70
C LEU A 172 -4.60 21.46 3.72
N ILE A 173 -4.46 20.18 3.42
CA ILE A 173 -5.39 19.44 2.55
C ILE A 173 -6.81 19.47 3.15
N ALA A 174 -6.95 19.17 4.43
CA ALA A 174 -8.24 19.20 5.12
C ALA A 174 -8.89 20.58 5.07
N PHE A 175 -8.12 21.65 5.34
CA PHE A 175 -8.60 23.03 5.24
C PHE A 175 -9.08 23.36 3.82
N TYR A 176 -8.31 23.00 2.78
CA TYR A 176 -8.71 23.23 1.40
C TYR A 176 -9.95 22.42 0.99
N ILE A 177 -10.06 21.16 1.43
CA ILE A 177 -11.26 20.34 1.20
C ILE A 177 -12.48 20.98 1.83
N VAL A 178 -12.40 21.40 3.11
CA VAL A 178 -13.51 22.03 3.82
C VAL A 178 -13.88 23.37 3.19
N SER A 179 -12.90 24.20 2.82
CA SER A 179 -13.13 25.48 2.14
C SER A 179 -13.81 25.29 0.77
N ALA A 180 -13.35 24.31 0.00
CA ALA A 180 -13.94 23.97 -1.30
C ALA A 180 -15.36 23.41 -1.13
N ALA A 181 -15.56 22.49 -0.18
CA ALA A 181 -16.87 21.92 0.14
C ALA A 181 -17.85 23.00 0.60
N TYR A 182 -17.47 23.89 1.52
CA TYR A 182 -18.32 25.00 1.96
C TYR A 182 -18.73 25.91 0.79
N ARG A 183 -17.81 26.19 -0.13
CA ARG A 183 -18.08 27.02 -1.31
C ARG A 183 -18.99 26.31 -2.31
N ALA A 184 -18.80 25.01 -2.51
CA ALA A 184 -19.59 24.17 -3.43
C ALA A 184 -20.98 23.85 -2.88
N PHE A 185 -21.11 23.65 -1.56
CA PHE A 185 -22.34 23.27 -0.85
C PHE A 185 -23.02 24.42 -0.12
N ARG A 186 -22.67 25.68 -0.44
CA ARG A 186 -23.32 26.87 0.12
C ARG A 186 -24.83 26.67 0.01
N VAL A 187 -25.50 26.48 1.15
CA VAL A 187 -26.80 25.80 1.33
C VAL A 187 -27.81 26.23 0.25
N LYS A 188 -27.85 25.46 -0.82
CA LYS A 188 -28.77 25.64 -1.96
C LYS A 188 -29.73 24.47 -2.11
N SER A 189 -29.49 23.36 -1.38
CA SER A 189 -30.32 22.17 -1.40
C SER A 189 -30.31 21.46 -0.04
N LEU A 190 -31.32 20.60 0.18
CA LEU A 190 -31.47 19.83 1.42
C LEU A 190 -30.31 18.83 1.60
N GLU A 191 -29.83 18.25 0.50
CA GLU A 191 -28.73 17.29 0.48
C GLU A 191 -27.41 17.93 0.93
N ALA A 192 -27.13 19.15 0.46
CA ALA A 192 -25.98 19.94 0.89
C ALA A 192 -26.04 20.28 2.38
N GLY A 193 -27.22 20.61 2.90
CA GLY A 193 -27.45 20.83 4.33
C GLY A 193 -27.18 19.58 5.17
N LEU A 194 -27.66 18.42 4.72
CA LEU A 194 -27.45 17.14 5.41
C LEU A 194 -25.96 16.76 5.46
N MET A 195 -25.23 16.94 4.35
CA MET A 195 -23.79 16.72 4.29
C MET A 195 -23.02 17.65 5.24
N MET A 196 -23.37 18.95 5.26
CA MET A 196 -22.76 19.92 6.17
C MET A 196 -23.02 19.60 7.64
N ALA A 197 -24.24 19.19 7.98
CA ALA A 197 -24.60 18.78 9.34
C ALA A 197 -23.81 17.52 9.77
N ALA A 198 -23.75 16.50 8.91
CA ALA A 198 -22.97 15.29 9.17
C ALA A 198 -21.47 15.60 9.38
N ALA A 199 -20.89 16.47 8.55
CA ALA A 199 -19.50 16.91 8.70
C ALA A 199 -19.29 17.67 10.02
N GLY A 200 -20.21 18.56 10.40
CA GLY A 200 -20.16 19.28 11.67
C GLY A 200 -20.21 18.34 12.89
N ILE A 201 -21.08 17.33 12.85
CA ILE A 201 -21.18 16.31 13.90
C ILE A 201 -19.85 15.54 14.01
N ILE A 202 -19.27 15.10 12.89
CA ILE A 202 -17.99 14.38 12.90
C ILE A 202 -16.87 15.25 13.47
N MET A 203 -16.77 16.51 13.02
CA MET A 203 -15.75 17.43 13.54
C MET A 203 -15.89 17.66 15.05
N LEU A 204 -17.11 17.79 15.57
CA LEU A 204 -17.34 17.90 17.01
C LEU A 204 -17.02 16.58 17.74
N ALA A 205 -17.39 15.43 17.18
CA ALA A 205 -17.16 14.13 17.80
C ALA A 205 -15.68 13.74 17.91
N LEU A 206 -14.81 14.26 17.04
CA LEU A 206 -13.37 14.00 17.08
C LEU A 206 -12.60 14.87 18.08
N VAL A 207 -13.23 15.91 18.65
CA VAL A 207 -12.60 16.82 19.60
C VAL A 207 -13.10 16.53 21.02
N PRO A 208 -12.23 16.50 22.05
CA PRO A 208 -12.64 16.23 23.43
C PRO A 208 -13.79 17.11 23.93
N VAL A 209 -13.84 18.37 23.48
CA VAL A 209 -14.91 19.33 23.81
C VAL A 209 -16.29 18.84 23.36
N GLY A 210 -16.40 18.12 22.24
CA GLY A 210 -17.67 17.59 21.77
C GLY A 210 -18.29 16.60 22.74
N ALA A 211 -17.46 15.82 23.44
CA ALA A 211 -17.91 14.90 24.47
C ALA A 211 -18.45 15.64 25.70
N GLU A 212 -17.73 16.67 26.14
CA GLU A 212 -18.10 17.50 27.29
C GLU A 212 -19.45 18.21 27.10
N ILE A 213 -19.75 18.67 25.87
CA ILE A 213 -21.02 19.35 25.56
C ILE A 213 -22.22 18.42 25.75
N THR A 214 -22.08 17.11 25.50
CA THR A 214 -23.16 16.13 25.65
C THR A 214 -23.05 15.25 26.89
N ASN A 215 -22.16 15.59 27.83
CA ASN A 215 -21.97 14.81 29.06
C ASN A 215 -23.19 14.80 29.99
N TRP A 216 -24.08 15.79 29.88
CA TRP A 216 -25.35 15.82 30.60
C TRP A 216 -26.38 14.79 30.11
N LEU A 217 -26.19 14.18 28.93
CA LEU A 217 -27.05 13.10 28.47
C LEU A 217 -26.66 11.75 29.09
N PRO A 218 -27.65 10.89 29.41
CA PRO A 218 -27.40 9.57 29.97
C PRO A 218 -26.43 8.75 29.11
N SER A 219 -25.53 8.02 29.78
CA SER A 219 -24.58 7.12 29.11
C SER A 219 -25.24 5.85 28.55
N THR A 220 -26.42 5.49 29.07
CA THR A 220 -27.19 4.29 28.72
C THR A 220 -28.65 4.64 28.40
N GLY A 221 -29.31 3.82 27.59
CA GLY A 221 -30.69 4.03 27.13
C GLY A 221 -30.81 4.77 25.79
N PHE A 222 -32.04 5.02 25.35
CA PHE A 222 -32.33 5.62 24.04
C PHE A 222 -31.73 7.03 23.87
N LEU A 223 -31.77 7.85 24.92
CA LEU A 223 -31.22 9.21 24.88
C LEU A 223 -29.70 9.25 24.72
N SER A 224 -28.99 8.15 25.03
CA SER A 224 -27.55 8.09 24.79
C SER A 224 -27.20 8.23 23.31
N ALA A 225 -28.09 7.87 22.38
CA ALA A 225 -27.88 7.98 20.94
C ALA A 225 -27.71 9.43 20.46
N LEU A 226 -28.20 10.41 21.20
CA LEU A 226 -28.08 11.84 20.90
C LEU A 226 -26.74 12.44 21.36
N ARG A 227 -25.89 11.66 22.03
CA ARG A 227 -24.53 12.08 22.37
C ARG A 227 -23.69 12.22 21.12
N VAL A 228 -22.96 13.34 21.00
CA VAL A 228 -22.23 13.70 19.77
C VAL A 228 -21.22 12.62 19.39
N GLU A 229 -20.58 11.99 20.37
CA GLU A 229 -19.59 10.92 20.17
C GLU A 229 -20.26 9.66 19.60
N ARG A 230 -21.47 9.31 20.06
CA ARG A 230 -22.22 8.16 19.52
C ARG A 230 -22.74 8.43 18.12
N MET A 231 -23.23 9.64 17.85
CA MET A 231 -23.65 10.04 16.50
C MET A 231 -22.48 10.02 15.53
N GLY A 232 -21.33 10.58 15.92
CA GLY A 232 -20.10 10.55 15.14
C GLY A 232 -19.61 9.12 14.90
N TYR A 233 -19.61 8.28 15.92
CA TYR A 233 -19.26 6.87 15.80
C TYR A 233 -20.18 6.12 14.83
N TRP A 234 -21.50 6.34 14.93
CA TRP A 234 -22.46 5.74 14.01
C TRP A 234 -22.22 6.18 12.56
N LEU A 235 -22.00 7.48 12.32
CA LEU A 235 -21.65 8.02 11.00
C LEU A 235 -20.37 7.39 10.45
N LEU A 236 -19.34 7.24 11.27
CA LEU A 236 -18.06 6.67 10.86
C LEU A 236 -18.13 5.16 10.58
N THR A 237 -18.92 4.41 11.35
CA THR A 237 -18.96 2.94 11.29
C THR A 237 -20.03 2.38 10.37
N SER A 238 -21.11 3.11 10.11
CA SER A 238 -22.21 2.65 9.25
C SER A 238 -22.12 3.24 7.83
N PRO A 239 -22.51 4.51 7.56
CA PRO A 239 -22.50 5.04 6.21
C PRO A 239 -21.09 5.27 5.67
N ASN A 240 -20.13 5.75 6.48
CA ASN A 240 -18.76 5.92 6.01
C ASN A 240 -18.09 4.58 5.69
N MET A 241 -18.29 3.53 6.49
CA MET A 241 -17.76 2.19 6.13
C MET A 241 -18.41 1.63 4.87
N ALA A 242 -19.70 1.86 4.65
CA ALA A 242 -20.36 1.49 3.39
C ALA A 242 -19.72 2.21 2.19
N ALA A 243 -19.47 3.52 2.31
CA ALA A 243 -18.80 4.31 1.28
C ALA A 243 -17.34 3.86 1.06
N GLN A 244 -16.58 3.61 2.13
CA GLN A 244 -15.20 3.11 2.04
C GLN A 244 -15.15 1.74 1.36
N ARG A 245 -16.10 0.84 1.65
CA ARG A 245 -16.22 -0.45 0.94
C ARG A 245 -16.55 -0.26 -0.54
N ALA A 246 -17.44 0.67 -0.89
CA ALA A 246 -17.75 0.99 -2.27
C ALA A 246 -16.55 1.57 -3.03
N ILE A 247 -15.79 2.48 -2.40
CA ILE A 247 -14.55 3.04 -2.94
C ILE A 247 -13.50 1.94 -3.12
N ALA A 248 -13.27 1.12 -2.09
CA ALA A 248 -12.30 0.02 -2.16
C ALA A 248 -12.66 -0.98 -3.26
N PHE A 249 -13.95 -1.34 -3.38
CA PHE A 249 -14.44 -2.17 -4.48
C PHE A 249 -14.24 -1.49 -5.83
N GLY A 250 -14.55 -0.19 -5.95
CA GLY A 250 -14.35 0.58 -7.17
C GLY A 250 -12.88 0.66 -7.59
N ILE A 251 -11.96 0.86 -6.64
CA ILE A 251 -10.51 0.84 -6.87
C ILE A 251 -10.07 -0.57 -7.30
N ALA A 252 -10.57 -1.62 -6.66
CA ALA A 252 -10.23 -3.00 -7.01
C ALA A 252 -10.71 -3.35 -8.43
N VAL A 253 -11.96 -3.06 -8.77
CA VAL A 253 -12.52 -3.28 -10.13
C VAL A 253 -11.81 -2.39 -11.15
N GLY A 254 -11.52 -1.13 -10.83
CA GLY A 254 -10.75 -0.23 -11.68
C GLY A 254 -9.33 -0.73 -11.94
N GLY A 255 -8.68 -1.27 -10.91
CA GLY A 255 -7.37 -1.93 -11.01
C GLY A 255 -7.43 -3.19 -11.87
N LEU A 256 -8.47 -4.02 -11.73
CA LEU A 256 -8.71 -5.17 -12.60
C LEU A 256 -8.94 -4.74 -14.06
N ALA A 257 -9.75 -3.71 -14.30
CA ALA A 257 -10.00 -3.18 -15.62
C ALA A 257 -8.73 -2.62 -16.27
N MET A 258 -7.90 -1.90 -15.50
CA MET A 258 -6.60 -1.40 -15.95
C MET A 258 -5.65 -2.57 -16.25
N GLY A 259 -5.59 -3.57 -15.37
CA GLY A 259 -4.80 -4.79 -15.58
C GLY A 259 -5.21 -5.52 -16.86
N LEU A 260 -6.51 -5.74 -17.07
CA LEU A 260 -7.07 -6.32 -18.29
C LEU A 260 -6.73 -5.49 -19.54
N ARG A 261 -6.81 -4.16 -19.47
CA ARG A 261 -6.44 -3.26 -20.58
C ARG A 261 -4.97 -3.39 -20.96
N ILE A 262 -4.09 -3.44 -19.96
CA ILE A 262 -2.65 -3.68 -20.15
C ILE A 262 -2.42 -5.06 -20.76
N TRP A 263 -3.06 -6.12 -20.22
CA TRP A 263 -2.89 -7.50 -20.69
C TRP A 263 -3.39 -7.74 -22.11
N LEU A 264 -4.56 -7.19 -22.45
CA LEU A 264 -5.12 -7.26 -23.80
C LEU A 264 -4.41 -6.29 -24.76
N SER A 265 -3.41 -5.52 -24.28
CA SER A 265 -2.69 -4.52 -25.05
C SER A 265 -3.64 -3.53 -25.74
N LEU A 266 -4.75 -3.20 -25.07
CA LEU A 266 -5.74 -2.24 -25.54
C LEU A 266 -5.23 -0.80 -25.40
N GLU A 267 -4.26 -0.58 -24.51
CA GLU A 267 -3.50 0.66 -24.42
C GLU A 267 -2.46 0.73 -25.54
N ARG A 268 -2.93 0.86 -26.78
CA ARG A 268 -2.07 1.23 -27.91
C ARG A 268 -1.78 2.72 -27.84
N GLY A 269 -0.87 3.08 -26.95
CA GLY A 269 -0.24 4.40 -26.97
C GLY A 269 0.79 4.45 -28.10
N ASN A 270 0.76 5.52 -28.88
CA ASN A 270 1.62 5.89 -30.02
C ASN A 270 3.14 5.94 -29.72
N PHE A 271 3.58 5.42 -28.57
CA PHE A 271 4.95 5.49 -28.06
C PHE A 271 5.87 4.37 -28.55
N PHE A 272 5.31 3.28 -29.11
CA PHE A 272 6.12 2.16 -29.62
C PHE A 272 6.42 2.24 -31.12
N ASP A 273 5.82 3.20 -31.85
CA ASP A 273 6.01 3.37 -33.31
C ASP A 273 7.09 4.40 -33.68
N ARG A 274 7.69 5.09 -32.71
CA ARG A 274 8.92 5.87 -32.96
C ARG A 274 10.13 5.02 -32.61
N GLN A 275 10.61 4.28 -33.61
CA GLN A 275 12.01 3.91 -33.67
C GLN A 275 12.84 5.21 -33.60
N LEU A 276 13.68 5.33 -32.58
CA LEU A 276 14.86 6.19 -32.61
C LEU A 276 16.04 5.34 -33.06
#